data_AF-A0A7Y7Z0J8-F1
#
_entry.id   AF-A0A7Y7Z0J8-F1
#
_cell.length_a   1.000
_cell.length_b   1.000
_cell.length_c   1.000
_cell.angle_alpha   90.00
_cell.angle_beta   90.00
_cell.angle_gamma   90.00
#
_symmetry.space_group_name_H-M   'P 1'
#
loop_
_entity.id
_entity.type
_entity.pdbx_description
1 polymer ?
#
loop_
_entity_poly.entity_id
_entity_poly.type
_entity_poly.pdbx_seq_one_letter_code
_entity_poly.pdbx_strand_id
1 'polypeptide(L)'
;MKKIGAVVGDLYHRHYIDDAFATFKAAQGSNRVLVITYCSYEYLVDALEFLTEHVFPHGKSHRIILGLAGIGDGRNLNTKALQAELTTIIDRIPPTVELFLHVACHIKMLSYDSITVIGSQNISSTSLALSERERKKYKYHEAQIEITDNNQALASALFDETLKNPSLYTRVSQQSVASRVSQALISGAKAEGEKQKIKLARDLGELMKCEVAIPKYLNLHPSVENNKYFIEAMIKFYNTESPDQYDVDEIYRVIYADRDDYPAGKQFTDYVYKITQLVGMTDDSTFPQKNAVISVFRAVYSNRLGFADESDFDAFREAVVRVVEDHYATHKKELILKHQHTLVQRIIENPGSEQAIAFCRDDEGGLMDYCIREALESGRIDIDRYLKDMDFSAYIWDVHKLFMMFYHSGLERAFSEVHSAYDNYSEAYEREILNGS
;
A
#
# COMPACT_ATOMS: atom_id res chain seq x y z
N MET A 1 8.89 2.63 18.67
CA MET A 1 10.12 1.80 18.73
C MET A 1 10.80 2.05 20.06
N LYS A 2 11.28 1.00 20.74
CA LYS A 2 12.03 1.11 22.00
C LYS A 2 13.52 0.99 21.70
N LYS A 3 14.34 1.92 22.18
CA LYS A 3 15.80 1.83 22.06
C LYS A 3 16.31 0.79 23.07
N ILE A 4 16.94 -0.27 22.57
CA ILE A 4 17.56 -1.33 23.40
C ILE A 4 19.07 -1.14 23.57
N GLY A 5 19.71 -0.39 22.68
CA GLY A 5 21.16 -0.13 22.70
C GLY A 5 21.59 0.77 21.53
N ALA A 6 22.87 1.11 21.50
CA ALA A 6 23.56 1.69 20.35
C ALA A 6 24.78 0.81 20.06
N VAL A 7 25.03 0.52 18.79
CA VAL A 7 26.09 -0.40 18.36
C VAL A 7 26.95 0.26 17.29
N VAL A 8 28.23 -0.08 17.30
CA VAL A 8 29.17 0.17 16.20
C VAL A 8 29.62 -1.19 15.72
N GLY A 9 29.56 -1.43 14.41
CA GLY A 9 29.86 -2.72 13.82
C GLY A 9 30.22 -2.60 12.37
N ASP A 10 30.79 -3.67 11.84
CA ASP A 10 31.22 -3.78 10.46
C ASP A 10 30.09 -4.34 9.59
N LEU A 11 29.82 -3.69 8.46
CA LEU A 11 28.80 -4.12 7.51
C LEU A 11 29.42 -5.04 6.47
N TYR A 12 28.89 -6.25 6.37
CA TYR A 12 29.27 -7.25 5.39
C TYR A 12 28.14 -7.46 4.38
N HIS A 13 28.51 -7.45 3.11
CA HIS A 13 27.70 -7.99 2.02
C HIS A 13 28.04 -9.46 1.85
N ARG A 14 27.04 -10.32 1.94
CA ARG A 14 27.19 -11.75 1.72
C ARG A 14 26.65 -12.13 0.35
N HIS A 15 27.52 -12.70 -0.49
CA HIS A 15 27.12 -13.31 -1.76
C HIS A 15 26.65 -14.74 -1.51
N TYR A 16 25.65 -15.23 -2.27
CA TYR A 16 25.05 -16.54 -2.05
C TYR A 16 26.02 -17.74 -2.15
N ILE A 17 27.22 -17.53 -2.71
CA ILE A 17 28.26 -18.55 -2.82
C ILE A 17 29.03 -18.72 -1.50
N ASP A 18 29.07 -17.70 -0.65
CA ASP A 18 29.87 -17.67 0.57
C ASP A 18 29.11 -18.25 1.75
N ASP A 19 29.79 -18.84 2.73
CA ASP A 19 29.14 -19.24 3.98
C ASP A 19 28.93 -18.01 4.88
N ALA A 20 27.68 -17.76 5.27
CA ALA A 20 27.30 -16.57 6.03
C ALA A 20 27.79 -16.57 7.49
N PHE A 21 28.28 -17.70 8.00
CA PHE A 21 28.77 -17.86 9.37
C PHE A 21 30.11 -18.63 9.40
N ALA A 22 30.94 -18.47 8.36
CA ALA A 22 32.27 -19.10 8.28
C ALA A 22 33.14 -18.80 9.51
N THR A 23 33.14 -17.54 9.97
CA THR A 23 33.89 -17.11 11.17
C THR A 23 33.45 -17.84 12.43
N PHE A 24 32.15 -18.06 12.59
CA PHE A 24 31.60 -18.83 13.70
C PHE A 24 32.02 -20.30 13.63
N LYS A 25 31.91 -20.93 12.45
CA LYS A 25 32.31 -22.33 12.28
C LYS A 25 33.81 -22.55 12.52
N ALA A 26 34.63 -21.53 12.26
CA ALA A 26 36.05 -21.54 12.55
C ALA A 26 36.38 -21.32 14.05
N ALA A 27 35.45 -20.75 14.82
CA ALA A 27 35.64 -20.56 16.26
C ALA A 27 35.58 -21.91 16.99
N GLN A 28 36.57 -22.18 17.83
CA GLN A 28 36.64 -23.44 18.59
C GLN A 28 36.03 -23.29 19.97
N GLY A 29 34.90 -23.97 20.19
CA GLY A 29 34.42 -24.33 21.53
C GLY A 29 33.90 -23.17 22.37
N SER A 30 33.07 -22.30 21.78
CA SER A 30 32.44 -21.18 22.49
C SER A 30 31.66 -21.68 23.71
N ASN A 31 31.79 -21.01 24.85
CA ASN A 31 31.14 -21.46 26.09
C ASN A 31 29.61 -21.35 26.00
N ARG A 32 29.11 -20.33 25.30
CA ARG A 32 27.70 -20.02 25.14
C ARG A 32 27.44 -19.46 23.75
N VAL A 33 26.41 -19.99 23.10
CA VAL A 33 25.94 -19.53 21.79
C VAL A 33 24.47 -19.11 21.91
N LEU A 34 24.16 -17.92 21.41
CA LEU A 34 22.79 -17.39 21.36
C LEU A 34 22.34 -17.28 19.92
N VAL A 35 21.18 -17.86 19.63
CA VAL A 35 20.59 -17.87 18.29
C VAL A 35 19.19 -17.30 18.34
N ILE A 36 18.91 -16.34 17.46
CA ILE A 36 17.56 -15.97 17.09
C ILE A 36 17.45 -16.16 15.59
N THR A 37 16.51 -16.97 15.13
CA THR A 37 16.27 -17.15 13.69
C THR A 37 14.78 -17.36 13.45
N TYR A 38 14.40 -17.59 12.21
CA TYR A 38 13.03 -17.71 11.79
C TYR A 38 12.87 -18.80 10.73
N CYS A 39 11.79 -19.58 10.82
CA CYS A 39 11.41 -20.59 9.85
C CYS A 39 9.88 -20.68 9.71
N SER A 40 9.41 -21.39 8.68
CA SER A 40 8.00 -21.82 8.66
C SER A 40 7.76 -22.86 9.75
N TYR A 41 6.55 -22.90 10.31
CA TYR A 41 6.18 -23.94 11.27
C TYR A 41 6.28 -25.35 10.67
N GLU A 42 6.14 -25.48 9.34
CA GLU A 42 6.23 -26.73 8.58
C GLU A 42 7.68 -27.23 8.39
N TYR A 43 8.68 -26.38 8.65
CA TYR A 43 10.11 -26.69 8.50
C TYR A 43 10.84 -26.63 9.84
N LEU A 44 10.11 -26.95 10.91
CA LEU A 44 10.60 -26.88 12.27
C LEU A 44 11.69 -27.95 12.50
N VAL A 45 11.42 -29.18 12.07
CA VAL A 45 12.37 -30.30 12.14
C VAL A 45 13.61 -30.00 11.30
N ASP A 46 13.44 -29.55 10.05
CA ASP A 46 14.56 -29.15 9.18
C ASP A 46 15.43 -28.08 9.84
N ALA A 47 14.83 -27.12 10.53
CA ALA A 47 15.57 -26.08 11.26
C ALA A 47 16.36 -26.67 12.44
N LEU A 48 15.78 -27.60 13.19
CA LEU A 48 16.49 -28.27 14.29
C LEU A 48 17.63 -29.15 13.77
N GLU A 49 17.41 -29.89 12.68
CA GLU A 49 18.43 -30.72 12.04
C GLU A 49 19.61 -29.86 11.58
N PHE A 50 19.33 -28.74 10.89
CA PHE A 50 20.36 -27.79 10.50
C PHE A 50 21.16 -27.26 11.69
N LEU A 51 20.49 -26.85 12.78
CA LEU A 51 21.17 -26.36 13.98
C LEU A 51 22.00 -27.45 14.65
N THR A 52 21.52 -28.69 14.63
CA THR A 52 22.22 -29.86 15.19
C THR A 52 23.50 -30.16 14.44
N GLU A 53 23.49 -30.04 13.11
CA GLU A 53 24.65 -30.32 12.27
C GLU A 53 25.66 -29.18 12.22
N HIS A 54 25.19 -27.93 12.24
CA HIS A 54 26.04 -26.77 11.91
C HIS A 54 26.22 -25.75 13.03
N VAL A 55 25.46 -25.83 14.12
CA VAL A 55 25.56 -24.87 15.23
C VAL A 55 25.96 -25.55 16.52
N PHE A 56 25.24 -26.61 16.91
CA PHE A 56 25.47 -27.28 18.20
C PHE A 56 26.88 -27.85 18.40
N PRO A 57 27.61 -28.30 17.35
CA PRO A 57 28.99 -28.77 17.53
C PRO A 57 29.98 -27.66 17.94
N HIS A 58 29.64 -26.39 17.74
CA HIS A 58 30.55 -25.25 17.95
C HIS A 58 30.39 -24.57 19.32
N GLY A 59 29.46 -25.02 20.15
CA GLY A 59 29.20 -24.46 21.48
C GLY A 59 29.02 -25.49 22.58
N LYS A 60 29.30 -25.11 23.84
CA LYS A 60 29.01 -25.96 25.01
C LYS A 60 27.56 -25.85 25.49
N SER A 61 26.96 -24.68 25.31
CA SER A 61 25.58 -24.38 25.70
C SER A 61 24.93 -23.47 24.67
N HIS A 62 23.63 -23.71 24.41
CA HIS A 62 22.90 -23.00 23.37
C HIS A 62 21.57 -22.48 23.92
N ARG A 63 21.25 -21.22 23.67
CA ARG A 63 19.91 -20.67 23.86
C ARG A 63 19.39 -20.19 22.52
N ILE A 64 18.18 -20.60 22.16
CA ILE A 64 17.66 -20.47 20.80
C ILE A 64 16.24 -19.93 20.86
N ILE A 65 15.95 -18.89 20.08
CA ILE A 65 14.60 -18.47 19.72
C ILE A 65 14.38 -18.82 18.25
N LEU A 66 13.42 -19.70 17.98
CA LEU A 66 12.90 -19.95 16.65
C LEU A 66 11.58 -19.19 16.47
N GLY A 67 11.63 -18.14 15.67
CA GLY A 67 10.46 -17.46 15.16
C GLY A 67 9.69 -18.33 14.16
N LEU A 68 8.37 -18.41 14.29
CA LEU A 68 7.53 -19.28 13.46
C LEU A 68 6.60 -18.49 12.54
N ALA A 69 6.76 -18.70 11.23
CA ALA A 69 5.78 -18.28 10.22
C ALA A 69 4.51 -19.13 10.28
N GLY A 70 3.39 -18.59 9.79
CA GLY A 70 2.18 -19.36 9.50
C GLY A 70 1.34 -19.76 10.72
N ILE A 71 1.68 -19.27 11.92
CA ILE A 71 0.86 -19.46 13.12
C ILE A 71 -0.07 -18.26 13.35
N GLY A 72 0.46 -17.03 13.23
CA GLY A 72 -0.28 -15.81 13.57
C GLY A 72 -1.29 -15.33 12.53
N ASP A 73 -1.17 -15.76 11.26
CA ASP A 73 -2.11 -15.43 10.19
C ASP A 73 -3.33 -16.36 10.16
N GLY A 74 -3.26 -17.54 10.80
CA GLY A 74 -4.33 -18.54 11.00
C GLY A 74 -4.90 -19.17 9.72
N ARG A 75 -4.71 -18.53 8.57
CA ARG A 75 -5.11 -18.97 7.24
C ARG A 75 -4.24 -20.17 6.85
N ASN A 76 -4.86 -21.34 6.74
CA ASN A 76 -4.22 -22.60 6.37
C ASN A 76 -3.26 -23.20 7.42
N LEU A 77 -3.37 -22.81 8.69
CA LEU A 77 -2.62 -23.50 9.74
C LEU A 77 -3.09 -24.96 9.84
N ASN A 78 -2.19 -25.90 9.54
CA ASN A 78 -2.42 -27.31 9.76
C ASN A 78 -1.92 -27.71 11.14
N THR A 79 -2.82 -27.66 12.13
CA THR A 79 -2.50 -28.00 13.53
C THR A 79 -1.92 -29.41 13.68
N LYS A 80 -2.34 -30.38 12.84
CA LYS A 80 -1.78 -31.74 12.89
C LYS A 80 -0.33 -31.77 12.40
N ALA A 81 -0.02 -31.03 11.34
CA ALA A 81 1.35 -30.91 10.85
C ALA A 81 2.25 -30.23 11.89
N LEU A 82 1.80 -29.12 12.48
CA LEU A 82 2.52 -28.45 13.58
C LEU A 82 2.77 -29.42 14.76
N GLN A 83 1.77 -30.19 15.17
CA GLN A 83 1.93 -31.16 16.27
C GLN A 83 2.91 -32.30 15.91
N ALA A 84 2.95 -32.74 14.65
CA ALA A 84 3.90 -33.75 14.20
C ALA A 84 5.35 -33.23 14.23
N GLU A 85 5.57 -32.01 13.74
CA GLU A 85 6.86 -31.31 13.83
C GLU A 85 7.30 -31.13 15.28
N LEU A 86 6.40 -30.65 16.15
CA LEU A 86 6.66 -30.45 17.58
C LEU A 86 7.01 -31.75 18.29
N THR A 87 6.30 -32.85 17.99
CA THR A 87 6.59 -34.17 18.57
C THR A 87 8.04 -34.56 18.26
N THR A 88 8.44 -34.42 16.99
CA THR A 88 9.79 -34.76 16.56
C THR A 88 10.85 -33.86 17.21
N ILE A 89 10.62 -32.55 17.32
CA ILE A 89 11.53 -31.63 18.00
C ILE A 89 11.65 -31.95 19.49
N ILE A 90 10.53 -32.21 20.17
CA ILE A 90 10.50 -32.51 21.61
C ILE A 90 11.33 -33.76 21.90
N ASP A 91 11.22 -34.79 21.05
CA ASP A 91 11.97 -36.04 21.22
C ASP A 91 13.47 -35.88 20.94
N ARG A 92 13.84 -34.98 20.00
CA ARG A 92 15.22 -34.86 19.50
C ARG A 92 16.03 -33.71 20.08
N ILE A 93 15.40 -32.76 20.76
CA ILE A 93 16.12 -31.60 21.30
C ILE A 93 17.18 -32.04 22.32
N PRO A 94 18.46 -31.63 22.15
CA PRO A 94 19.50 -31.99 23.11
C PRO A 94 19.25 -31.35 24.50
N PRO A 95 19.58 -32.04 25.61
CA PRO A 95 19.42 -31.49 26.96
C PRO A 95 20.24 -30.22 27.23
N THR A 96 21.29 -29.96 26.46
CA THR A 96 22.17 -28.79 26.56
C THR A 96 21.62 -27.56 25.82
N VAL A 97 20.47 -27.69 25.16
CA VAL A 97 19.84 -26.64 24.36
C VAL A 97 18.61 -26.09 25.09
N GLU A 98 18.55 -24.78 25.26
CA GLU A 98 17.33 -24.08 25.67
C GLU A 98 16.62 -23.53 24.44
N LEU A 99 15.52 -24.16 24.03
CA LEU A 99 14.74 -23.75 22.86
C LEU A 99 13.46 -23.02 23.27
N PHE A 100 13.24 -21.87 22.64
CA PHE A 100 11.99 -21.11 22.67
C PHE A 100 11.42 -21.05 21.27
N LEU A 101 10.14 -21.41 21.13
CA LEU A 101 9.38 -21.19 19.91
C LEU A 101 8.58 -19.89 20.07
N HIS A 102 8.64 -18.98 19.10
CA HIS A 102 8.04 -17.65 19.20
C HIS A 102 7.19 -17.32 17.96
N VAL A 103 5.95 -16.87 18.12
CA VAL A 103 4.99 -16.73 17.01
C VAL A 103 5.09 -15.40 16.23
N ALA A 104 5.82 -14.42 16.76
CA ALA A 104 5.98 -13.09 16.15
C ALA A 104 7.44 -12.58 16.15
N CYS A 105 8.42 -13.48 15.95
CA CYS A 105 9.83 -13.11 15.92
C CYS A 105 10.38 -13.27 14.50
N HIS A 106 10.92 -12.19 13.92
CA HIS A 106 11.58 -12.22 12.60
C HIS A 106 13.05 -11.77 12.65
N ILE A 107 13.63 -11.67 13.85
CA ILE A 107 15.05 -11.33 14.05
C ILE A 107 15.92 -12.48 13.55
N LYS A 108 17.10 -12.16 13.00
CA LYS A 108 18.17 -13.12 12.70
C LYS A 108 19.45 -12.66 13.37
N MET A 109 19.91 -13.43 14.34
CA MET A 109 21.05 -13.12 15.18
C MET A 109 21.80 -14.40 15.54
N LEU A 110 23.13 -14.35 15.43
CA LEU A 110 24.05 -15.34 15.98
C LEU A 110 25.04 -14.62 16.88
N SER A 111 25.15 -15.04 18.13
CA SER A 111 26.14 -14.50 19.06
C SER A 111 26.94 -15.61 19.70
N TYR A 112 28.26 -15.44 19.74
CA TYR A 112 29.23 -16.37 20.28
C TYR A 112 30.45 -15.59 20.78
N ASP A 113 31.04 -16.02 21.89
CA ASP A 113 32.17 -15.36 22.53
C ASP A 113 31.97 -13.85 22.75
N SER A 114 32.69 -13.00 22.02
CA SER A 114 32.56 -11.53 22.05
C SER A 114 32.02 -10.94 20.74
N ILE A 115 31.38 -11.76 19.90
CA ILE A 115 30.89 -11.39 18.58
C ILE A 115 29.38 -11.61 18.52
N THR A 116 28.67 -10.62 18.01
CA THR A 116 27.25 -10.73 17.68
C THR A 116 27.03 -10.31 16.23
N VAL A 117 26.50 -11.21 15.43
CA VAL A 117 26.11 -10.98 14.03
C VAL A 117 24.60 -10.81 13.97
N ILE A 118 24.12 -9.72 13.38
CA ILE A 118 22.70 -9.46 13.09
C ILE A 118 22.52 -9.11 11.62
N GLY A 119 21.45 -9.57 10.98
CA GLY A 119 21.26 -9.29 9.56
C GLY A 119 19.97 -9.83 8.98
N SER A 120 19.91 -9.88 7.66
CA SER A 120 18.75 -10.38 6.91
C SER A 120 18.75 -11.91 6.75
N GLN A 121 19.92 -12.55 6.83
CA GLN A 121 20.11 -13.99 6.62
C GLN A 121 19.61 -14.84 7.80
N ASN A 122 18.66 -15.74 7.56
CA ASN A 122 18.26 -16.79 8.51
C ASN A 122 19.41 -17.77 8.75
N ILE A 123 19.51 -18.31 9.97
CA ILE A 123 20.40 -19.42 10.31
C ILE A 123 19.68 -20.71 9.92
N SER A 124 19.93 -21.16 8.68
CA SER A 124 19.30 -22.32 8.05
C SER A 124 20.14 -22.80 6.87
N SER A 125 19.68 -23.80 6.10
CA SER A 125 20.40 -24.28 4.91
C SER A 125 20.73 -23.18 3.89
N THR A 126 20.02 -22.05 3.87
CA THR A 126 20.33 -20.90 3.00
C THR A 126 21.50 -20.04 3.49
N SER A 127 22.02 -20.27 4.71
CA SER A 127 23.24 -19.62 5.18
C SER A 127 24.51 -20.33 4.71
N LEU A 128 24.41 -21.59 4.28
CA LEU A 128 25.54 -22.33 3.73
C LEU A 128 25.99 -21.77 2.38
N ALA A 129 27.27 -22.01 2.05
CA ALA A 129 27.81 -21.80 0.72
C ALA A 129 27.01 -22.57 -0.33
N LEU A 130 26.87 -22.02 -1.56
CA LEU A 130 26.07 -22.65 -2.61
C LEU A 130 26.51 -24.08 -2.96
N SER A 131 27.81 -24.38 -2.79
CA SER A 131 28.39 -25.71 -2.98
C SER A 131 27.85 -26.76 -2.00
N GLU A 132 27.47 -26.34 -0.80
CA GLU A 132 27.06 -27.21 0.31
C GLU A 132 25.54 -27.34 0.44
N ARG A 133 24.76 -26.57 -0.33
CA ARG A 133 23.31 -26.63 -0.30
C ARG A 133 22.77 -27.81 -1.08
N GLU A 134 21.86 -28.56 -0.46
CA GLU A 134 21.02 -29.53 -1.16
C GLU A 134 20.13 -28.87 -2.23
N ARG A 135 19.57 -27.69 -1.91
CA ARG A 135 18.68 -26.92 -2.80
C ARG A 135 19.37 -25.66 -3.33
N LYS A 136 19.99 -25.76 -4.51
CA LYS A 136 20.73 -24.66 -5.18
C LYS A 136 19.86 -23.56 -5.83
N LYS A 137 18.54 -23.56 -5.60
CA LYS A 137 17.60 -22.62 -6.26
C LYS A 137 17.69 -21.18 -5.73
N TYR A 138 18.09 -21.01 -4.47
CA TYR A 138 18.04 -19.72 -3.81
C TYR A 138 19.36 -18.95 -3.95
N LYS A 139 19.33 -17.80 -4.63
CA LYS A 139 20.48 -16.92 -4.86
C LYS A 139 20.20 -15.54 -4.25
N TYR A 140 20.34 -15.44 -2.93
CA TYR A 140 20.07 -14.21 -2.19
C TYR A 140 21.36 -13.45 -1.90
N HIS A 141 21.30 -12.12 -2.02
CA HIS A 141 22.29 -11.23 -1.43
C HIS A 141 21.78 -10.82 -0.06
N GLU A 142 22.65 -10.83 0.94
CA GLU A 142 22.28 -10.56 2.32
C GLU A 142 23.21 -9.51 2.90
N ALA A 143 22.71 -8.75 3.88
CA ALA A 143 23.50 -7.82 4.66
C ALA A 143 23.60 -8.32 6.10
N GLN A 144 24.81 -8.28 6.65
CA GLN A 144 25.10 -8.66 8.03
C GLN A 144 25.94 -7.57 8.68
N ILE A 145 25.65 -7.29 9.95
CA ILE A 145 26.44 -6.40 10.79
C ILE A 145 27.08 -7.26 11.86
N GLU A 146 28.41 -7.24 11.93
CA GLU A 146 29.18 -7.85 13.00
C GLU A 146 29.50 -6.81 14.06
N ILE A 147 29.24 -7.13 15.32
CA ILE A 147 29.35 -6.22 16.46
C ILE A 147 30.23 -6.88 17.51
N THR A 148 31.18 -6.12 18.05
CA THR A 148 31.88 -6.51 19.28
C THR A 148 30.93 -6.41 20.47
N ASP A 149 30.55 -7.57 21.02
CA ASP A 149 29.57 -7.70 22.11
C ASP A 149 30.20 -8.48 23.27
N ASN A 150 31.01 -7.77 24.06
CA ASN A 150 31.72 -8.37 25.19
C ASN A 150 30.75 -9.04 26.16
N ASN A 151 31.01 -10.32 26.47
CA ASN A 151 30.15 -11.16 27.29
C ASN A 151 28.70 -11.31 26.78
N GLN A 152 28.47 -11.06 25.48
CA GLN A 152 27.15 -11.19 24.83
C GLN A 152 26.05 -10.36 25.52
N ALA A 153 26.41 -9.17 26.03
CA ALA A 153 25.50 -8.34 26.80
C ALA A 153 24.34 -7.79 25.95
N LEU A 154 24.65 -7.33 24.73
CA LEU A 154 23.64 -6.81 23.79
C LEU A 154 22.75 -7.94 23.26
N ALA A 155 23.36 -9.06 22.87
CA ALA A 155 22.64 -10.24 22.43
C ALA A 155 21.70 -10.77 23.53
N SER A 156 22.16 -10.80 24.79
CA SER A 156 21.31 -11.19 25.92
C SER A 156 20.17 -10.21 26.15
N ALA A 157 20.42 -8.90 26.09
CA ALA A 157 19.37 -7.89 26.23
C ALA A 157 18.31 -7.98 25.11
N LEU A 158 18.72 -8.26 23.87
CA LEU A 158 17.80 -8.50 22.76
C LEU A 158 16.99 -9.79 22.95
N PHE A 159 17.62 -10.85 23.44
CA PHE A 159 16.96 -12.11 23.81
C PHE A 159 15.85 -11.88 24.84
N ASP A 160 16.19 -11.19 25.93
CA ASP A 160 15.28 -10.93 27.06
C ASP A 160 14.13 -10.00 26.66
N GLU A 161 14.39 -8.98 25.82
CA GLU A 161 13.30 -8.13 25.30
C GLU A 161 12.39 -8.91 24.34
N THR A 162 12.95 -9.81 23.52
CA THR A 162 12.16 -10.67 22.61
C THR A 162 11.26 -11.62 23.41
N LEU A 163 11.74 -12.15 24.53
CA LEU A 163 10.99 -13.02 25.44
C LEU A 163 10.19 -12.26 26.50
N LYS A 164 10.01 -10.94 26.35
CA LYS A 164 9.31 -10.14 27.36
C LYS A 164 7.80 -10.43 27.40
N ASN A 165 7.21 -10.83 26.28
CA ASN A 165 5.78 -11.14 26.21
C ASN A 165 5.54 -12.66 26.31
N PRO A 166 5.15 -13.20 27.48
CA PRO A 166 5.02 -14.63 27.70
C PRO A 166 3.90 -15.29 26.89
N SER A 167 2.95 -14.52 26.33
CA SER A 167 1.93 -15.10 25.44
C SER A 167 2.49 -15.48 24.07
N LEU A 168 3.60 -14.86 23.64
CA LEU A 168 4.12 -15.02 22.27
C LEU A 168 5.13 -16.13 22.10
N TYR A 169 5.55 -16.79 23.19
CA TYR A 169 6.51 -17.87 23.11
C TYR A 169 6.19 -19.03 24.04
N THR A 170 6.83 -20.16 23.76
CA THR A 170 6.80 -21.33 24.64
C THR A 170 8.19 -21.95 24.68
N ARG A 171 8.69 -22.24 25.87
CA ARG A 171 9.91 -23.01 26.06
C ARG A 171 9.63 -24.49 25.77
N VAL A 172 10.49 -25.11 24.97
CA VAL A 172 10.37 -26.52 24.58
C VAL A 172 11.49 -27.33 25.23
N SER A 173 11.13 -28.53 25.68
CA SER A 173 12.03 -29.52 26.29
C SER A 173 11.49 -30.92 26.04
N GLN A 174 12.30 -31.95 26.33
CA GLN A 174 11.89 -33.37 26.25
C GLN A 174 10.70 -33.73 27.16
N GLN A 175 10.34 -32.88 28.12
CA GLN A 175 9.18 -33.07 29.00
C GLN A 175 7.91 -32.37 28.47
N SER A 176 8.04 -31.62 27.37
CA SER A 176 6.92 -30.90 26.78
C SER A 176 5.94 -31.85 26.11
N VAL A 177 4.68 -31.42 25.99
CA VAL A 177 3.64 -32.17 25.28
C VAL A 177 3.27 -31.38 24.02
N ALA A 178 3.47 -31.97 22.84
CA ALA A 178 3.30 -31.30 21.55
C ALA A 178 1.94 -30.59 21.40
N SER A 179 0.85 -31.25 21.83
CA SER A 179 -0.49 -30.65 21.80
C SER A 179 -0.59 -29.39 22.68
N ARG A 180 -0.04 -29.41 23.90
CA ARG A 180 -0.02 -28.25 24.81
C ARG A 180 0.82 -27.10 24.25
N VAL A 181 1.99 -27.40 23.70
CA VAL A 181 2.86 -26.40 23.06
C VAL A 181 2.14 -25.77 21.87
N SER A 182 1.55 -26.58 20.98
CA SER A 182 0.80 -26.08 19.83
C SER A 182 -0.36 -25.17 20.25
N GLN A 183 -1.12 -25.56 21.27
CA GLN A 183 -2.25 -24.78 21.77
C GLN A 183 -1.79 -23.46 22.38
N ALA A 184 -0.68 -23.44 23.12
CA ALA A 184 -0.12 -22.22 23.70
C ALA A 184 0.31 -21.23 22.62
N LEU A 185 1.05 -21.70 21.60
CA LEU A 185 1.48 -20.87 20.46
C LEU A 185 0.28 -20.30 19.70
N ILE A 186 -0.71 -21.12 19.36
CA ILE A 186 -1.90 -20.68 18.62
C ILE A 186 -2.72 -19.67 19.42
N SER A 187 -2.96 -19.95 20.70
CA SER A 187 -3.75 -19.07 21.57
C SER A 187 -3.03 -17.74 21.79
N GLY A 188 -1.71 -17.79 21.97
CA GLY A 188 -0.85 -16.62 22.09
C GLY A 188 -0.87 -15.72 20.86
N ALA A 189 -0.74 -16.33 19.68
CA ALA A 189 -0.79 -15.61 18.41
C ALA A 189 -2.17 -14.98 18.18
N LYS A 190 -3.25 -15.72 18.47
CA LYS A 190 -4.63 -15.21 18.39
C LYS A 190 -4.83 -14.01 19.32
N ALA A 191 -4.44 -14.14 20.59
CA ALA A 191 -4.61 -13.07 21.58
C ALA A 191 -3.86 -11.78 21.21
N GLU A 192 -2.64 -11.90 20.66
CA GLU A 192 -1.90 -10.73 20.19
C GLU A 192 -2.52 -10.13 18.92
N GLY A 193 -3.01 -10.96 18.00
CA GLY A 193 -3.76 -10.51 16.82
C GLY A 193 -5.01 -9.71 17.22
N GLU A 194 -5.81 -10.22 18.16
CA GLU A 194 -6.97 -9.49 18.68
C GLU A 194 -6.56 -8.19 19.38
N LYS A 195 -5.52 -8.20 20.22
CA LYS A 195 -4.99 -6.98 20.85
C LYS A 195 -4.56 -5.92 19.83
N GLN A 196 -3.99 -6.32 18.70
CA GLN A 196 -3.63 -5.39 17.63
C GLN A 196 -4.87 -4.82 16.93
N LYS A 197 -5.87 -5.64 16.63
CA LYS A 197 -7.16 -5.18 16.07
C LYS A 197 -7.86 -4.20 17.01
N ILE A 198 -7.85 -4.49 18.31
CA ILE A 198 -8.40 -3.63 19.36
C ILE A 198 -7.68 -2.28 19.38
N LYS A 199 -6.35 -2.30 19.39
CA LYS A 199 -5.56 -1.07 19.35
C LYS A 199 -5.87 -0.27 18.10
N LEU A 200 -5.94 -0.93 16.94
CA LEU A 200 -6.26 -0.30 15.67
C LEU A 200 -7.65 0.33 15.67
N ALA A 201 -8.65 -0.39 16.20
CA ALA A 201 -10.01 0.11 16.36
C ALA A 201 -10.03 1.36 17.25
N ARG A 202 -9.36 1.33 18.41
CA ARG A 202 -9.26 2.48 19.30
C ARG A 202 -8.57 3.67 18.63
N ASP A 203 -7.41 3.44 18.01
CA ASP A 203 -6.63 4.50 17.36
C ASP A 203 -7.42 5.10 16.18
N LEU A 204 -8.20 4.29 15.45
CA LEU A 204 -9.14 4.76 14.43
C LEU A 204 -10.29 5.56 15.06
N GLY A 205 -10.92 5.07 16.12
CA GLY A 205 -12.00 5.76 16.82
C GLY A 205 -11.59 7.11 17.41
N GLU A 206 -10.40 7.20 17.99
CA GLU A 206 -9.82 8.48 18.46
C GLU A 206 -9.64 9.46 17.30
N LEU A 207 -9.17 8.97 16.15
CA LEU A 207 -9.02 9.79 14.96
C LEU A 207 -10.38 10.25 14.42
N MET A 208 -11.36 9.36 14.30
CA MET A 208 -12.71 9.66 13.79
C MET A 208 -13.49 10.65 14.68
N LYS A 209 -13.13 10.76 15.97
CA LYS A 209 -13.67 11.78 16.89
C LYS A 209 -13.10 13.18 16.67
N CYS A 210 -12.00 13.32 15.92
CA CYS A 210 -11.51 14.64 15.54
C CYS A 210 -12.55 15.28 14.61
N GLU A 211 -13.16 16.39 15.03
CA GLU A 211 -14.19 17.12 14.26
C GLU A 211 -13.57 17.81 13.02
N VAL A 212 -13.09 17.03 12.07
CA VAL A 212 -12.67 17.50 10.76
C VAL A 212 -13.81 17.21 9.79
N ALA A 213 -14.64 18.22 9.55
CA ALA A 213 -15.75 18.10 8.62
C ALA A 213 -15.26 17.82 7.19
N ILE A 214 -15.97 16.96 6.46
CA ILE A 214 -15.79 16.80 5.02
C ILE A 214 -16.05 18.16 4.36
N PRO A 215 -15.10 18.71 3.58
CA PRO A 215 -15.30 19.98 2.91
C PRO A 215 -16.48 19.89 1.94
N LYS A 216 -17.44 20.81 2.09
CA LYS A 216 -18.58 20.93 1.18
C LYS A 216 -18.17 21.34 -0.25
N TYR A 217 -17.02 21.96 -0.38
CA TYR A 217 -16.47 22.48 -1.63
C TYR A 217 -14.99 22.13 -1.71
N LEU A 218 -14.50 21.92 -2.93
CA LEU A 218 -13.06 21.87 -3.19
C LEU A 218 -12.49 23.29 -3.10
N ASN A 219 -11.30 23.43 -2.53
CA ASN A 219 -10.52 24.67 -2.53
C ASN A 219 -9.84 24.91 -3.90
N LEU A 220 -10.46 24.42 -4.97
CA LEU A 220 -9.98 24.54 -6.34
C LEU A 220 -11.01 25.32 -7.16
N HIS A 221 -10.57 26.42 -7.75
CA HIS A 221 -11.32 27.05 -8.82
C HIS A 221 -10.96 26.36 -10.15
N PRO A 222 -11.95 25.92 -10.94
CA PRO A 222 -11.68 25.29 -12.22
C PRO A 222 -11.05 26.32 -13.15
N SER A 223 -9.93 25.96 -13.77
CA SER A 223 -9.23 26.83 -14.71
C SER A 223 -8.53 25.97 -15.76
N VAL A 224 -8.98 26.11 -17.00
CA VAL A 224 -8.41 25.40 -18.13
C VAL A 224 -7.38 26.31 -18.80
N GLU A 225 -6.13 25.86 -18.87
CA GLU A 225 -5.04 26.60 -19.55
C GLU A 225 -5.32 26.71 -21.06
N ASN A 226 -5.89 25.66 -21.65
CA ASN A 226 -6.21 25.60 -23.07
C ASN A 226 -7.56 24.91 -23.32
N ASN A 227 -8.57 25.69 -23.67
CA ASN A 227 -9.94 25.22 -23.93
C ASN A 227 -10.00 24.14 -25.02
N LYS A 228 -9.05 24.11 -25.96
CA LYS A 228 -8.95 23.03 -26.94
C LYS A 228 -8.82 21.66 -26.25
N TYR A 229 -7.89 21.53 -25.31
CA TYR A 229 -7.63 20.25 -24.63
C TYR A 229 -8.82 19.81 -23.81
N PHE A 230 -9.55 20.76 -23.20
CA PHE A 230 -10.79 20.44 -22.49
C PHE A 230 -11.85 19.87 -23.43
N ILE A 231 -12.13 20.57 -24.54
CA ILE A 231 -13.12 20.11 -25.53
C ILE A 231 -12.72 18.76 -26.15
N GLU A 232 -11.44 18.55 -26.46
CA GLU A 232 -10.96 17.28 -27.01
C GLU A 232 -11.08 16.14 -26.00
N ALA A 233 -10.77 16.36 -24.72
CA ALA A 233 -10.95 15.37 -23.67
C ALA A 233 -12.43 15.01 -23.48
N MET A 234 -13.33 15.99 -23.50
CA MET A 234 -14.78 15.76 -23.35
C MET A 234 -15.39 15.01 -24.55
N ILE A 235 -15.05 15.41 -25.79
CA ILE A 235 -15.47 14.69 -27.00
C ILE A 235 -14.92 13.27 -26.99
N LYS A 236 -13.66 13.09 -26.61
CA LYS A 236 -13.04 11.76 -26.50
C LYS A 236 -13.79 10.91 -25.49
N PHE A 237 -14.03 11.42 -24.28
CA PHE A 237 -14.78 10.72 -23.24
C PHE A 237 -16.16 10.28 -23.71
N TYR A 238 -16.90 11.15 -24.41
CA TYR A 238 -18.23 10.85 -24.94
C TYR A 238 -18.22 9.73 -25.99
N ASN A 239 -17.20 9.70 -26.86
CA ASN A 239 -17.14 8.76 -27.98
C ASN A 239 -16.40 7.45 -27.65
N THR A 240 -15.73 7.35 -26.51
CA THR A 240 -15.13 6.10 -26.04
C THR A 240 -16.24 5.12 -25.62
N GLU A 241 -16.24 3.90 -26.19
CA GLU A 241 -17.28 2.89 -25.89
C GLU A 241 -17.33 2.51 -24.40
N SER A 242 -16.17 2.43 -23.76
CA SER A 242 -16.02 2.11 -22.33
C SER A 242 -14.99 3.03 -21.69
N PRO A 243 -15.35 4.28 -21.34
CA PRO A 243 -14.45 5.20 -20.65
C PRO A 243 -14.01 4.59 -19.32
N ASP A 244 -12.74 4.77 -18.97
CA ASP A 244 -12.19 4.26 -17.72
C ASP A 244 -11.70 5.40 -16.81
N GLN A 245 -11.08 5.04 -15.67
CA GLN A 245 -10.54 6.01 -14.72
C GLN A 245 -9.49 6.92 -15.36
N TYR A 246 -8.73 6.46 -16.36
CA TYR A 246 -7.73 7.27 -17.03
C TYR A 246 -8.39 8.43 -17.79
N ASP A 247 -9.53 8.19 -18.45
CA ASP A 247 -10.26 9.26 -19.15
C ASP A 247 -10.82 10.30 -18.16
N VAL A 248 -11.26 9.89 -16.97
CA VAL A 248 -11.69 10.81 -15.89
C VAL A 248 -10.51 11.63 -15.37
N ASP A 249 -9.38 10.98 -15.12
CA ASP A 249 -8.16 11.63 -14.65
C ASP A 249 -7.62 12.63 -15.70
N GLU A 250 -7.78 12.34 -16.99
CA GLU A 250 -7.44 13.26 -18.08
C GLU A 250 -8.28 14.55 -18.00
N ILE A 251 -9.61 14.44 -17.90
CA ILE A 251 -10.50 15.60 -17.74
C ILE A 251 -10.15 16.38 -16.46
N TYR A 252 -9.91 15.68 -15.35
CA TYR A 252 -9.55 16.29 -14.08
C TYR A 252 -8.27 17.11 -14.20
N ARG A 253 -7.22 16.55 -14.81
CA ARG A 253 -5.95 17.25 -15.02
C ARG A 253 -6.10 18.46 -15.92
N VAL A 254 -6.94 18.40 -16.95
CA VAL A 254 -7.16 19.55 -17.84
C VAL A 254 -7.84 20.72 -17.10
N ILE A 255 -8.75 20.44 -16.16
CA ILE A 255 -9.46 21.47 -15.40
C ILE A 255 -8.63 22.04 -14.23
N TYR A 256 -7.65 21.27 -13.71
CA TYR A 256 -6.89 21.62 -12.49
C TYR A 256 -5.36 21.56 -12.65
N ALA A 257 -4.82 21.68 -13.87
CA ALA A 257 -3.39 21.48 -14.18
C ALA A 257 -2.41 22.29 -13.31
N ASP A 258 -2.77 23.52 -12.95
CA ASP A 258 -1.90 24.47 -12.23
C ASP A 258 -2.20 24.58 -10.72
N ARG A 259 -2.81 23.54 -10.12
CA ARG A 259 -3.33 23.62 -8.74
C ARG A 259 -2.54 22.75 -7.76
N ASP A 260 -2.57 23.18 -6.48
CA ASP A 260 -1.94 22.48 -5.37
C ASP A 260 -2.46 21.04 -5.20
N ASP A 261 -1.61 20.16 -4.70
CA ASP A 261 -1.88 18.74 -4.44
C ASP A 261 -2.97 18.45 -3.37
N TYR A 262 -3.61 19.49 -2.84
CA TYR A 262 -4.51 19.45 -1.69
C TYR A 262 -5.88 20.06 -2.02
N PRO A 263 -6.66 19.44 -2.91
CA PRO A 263 -7.95 19.98 -3.38
C PRO A 263 -8.97 20.23 -2.26
N ALA A 264 -8.81 19.55 -1.12
CA ALA A 264 -9.68 19.64 0.05
C ALA A 264 -9.09 20.47 1.21
N GLY A 265 -7.93 21.08 0.99
CA GLY A 265 -7.15 21.77 2.02
C GLY A 265 -6.28 20.82 2.84
N LYS A 266 -5.10 21.32 3.21
CA LYS A 266 -4.04 20.54 3.87
C LYS A 266 -4.50 19.81 5.14
N GLN A 267 -5.28 20.47 6.00
CA GLN A 267 -5.74 19.87 7.26
C GLN A 267 -6.62 18.63 7.03
N PHE A 268 -7.55 18.69 6.08
CA PHE A 268 -8.40 17.56 5.75
C PHE A 268 -7.60 16.46 5.05
N THR A 269 -6.69 16.82 4.15
CA THR A 269 -5.82 15.85 3.50
C THR A 269 -4.92 15.10 4.49
N ASP A 270 -4.29 15.80 5.44
CA ASP A 270 -3.47 15.18 6.50
C ASP A 270 -4.30 14.24 7.38
N TYR A 271 -5.56 14.60 7.63
CA TYR A 271 -6.51 13.78 8.38
C TYR A 271 -6.87 12.49 7.63
N VAL A 272 -7.30 12.60 6.37
CA VAL A 272 -7.61 11.46 5.50
C VAL A 272 -6.39 10.56 5.31
N TYR A 273 -5.19 11.12 5.18
CA TYR A 273 -3.96 10.35 5.07
C TYR A 273 -3.74 9.45 6.31
N LYS A 274 -3.90 9.99 7.52
CA LYS A 274 -3.79 9.21 8.76
C LYS A 274 -4.84 8.11 8.84
N ILE A 275 -6.10 8.39 8.48
CA ILE A 275 -7.15 7.37 8.44
C ILE A 275 -6.78 6.27 7.44
N THR A 276 -6.30 6.66 6.25
CA THR A 276 -5.89 5.71 5.20
C THR A 276 -4.79 4.77 5.67
N GLN A 277 -3.83 5.27 6.46
CA GLN A 277 -2.79 4.42 7.05
C GLN A 277 -3.37 3.38 8.01
N LEU A 278 -4.29 3.78 8.89
CA LEU A 278 -4.94 2.86 9.83
C LEU A 278 -5.83 1.84 9.13
N VAL A 279 -6.68 2.29 8.18
CA VAL A 279 -7.47 1.40 7.32
C VAL A 279 -6.58 0.45 6.53
N GLY A 280 -5.41 0.91 6.08
CA GLY A 280 -4.39 0.07 5.42
C GLY A 280 -3.89 -1.09 6.27
N MET A 281 -3.93 -0.97 7.59
CA MET A 281 -3.48 -1.99 8.55
C MET A 281 -4.56 -3.01 8.92
N THR A 282 -5.83 -2.81 8.55
CA THR A 282 -6.90 -3.79 8.82
C THR A 282 -6.80 -4.99 7.87
N ASP A 283 -7.22 -6.17 8.32
CA ASP A 283 -7.35 -7.34 7.46
C ASP A 283 -8.58 -7.25 6.54
N ASP A 284 -8.47 -7.75 5.32
CA ASP A 284 -9.58 -7.77 4.34
C ASP A 284 -10.78 -8.60 4.84
N SER A 285 -10.53 -9.61 5.69
CA SER A 285 -11.60 -10.39 6.33
C SER A 285 -12.46 -9.57 7.28
N THR A 286 -11.91 -8.48 7.82
CA THR A 286 -12.57 -7.68 8.84
C THR A 286 -13.04 -6.33 8.30
N PHE A 287 -12.44 -5.85 7.20
CA PHE A 287 -12.99 -4.74 6.42
C PHE A 287 -12.95 -5.05 4.90
N PRO A 288 -13.95 -5.78 4.37
CA PRO A 288 -13.98 -6.17 2.96
C PRO A 288 -13.92 -5.00 1.96
N GLN A 289 -14.48 -3.85 2.34
CA GLN A 289 -14.55 -2.62 1.56
C GLN A 289 -13.26 -1.79 1.63
N LYS A 290 -12.23 -2.28 2.33
CA LYS A 290 -10.94 -1.59 2.53
C LYS A 290 -10.37 -1.00 1.25
N ASN A 291 -10.33 -1.78 0.16
CA ASN A 291 -9.70 -1.33 -1.09
C ASN A 291 -10.50 -0.20 -1.76
N ALA A 292 -11.84 -0.27 -1.73
CA ALA A 292 -12.72 0.78 -2.23
C ALA A 292 -12.53 2.09 -1.44
N VAL A 293 -12.57 2.01 -0.11
CA VAL A 293 -12.34 3.15 0.79
C VAL A 293 -10.96 3.77 0.58
N ILE A 294 -9.91 2.96 0.51
CA ILE A 294 -8.54 3.43 0.26
C ILE A 294 -8.43 4.10 -1.11
N SER A 295 -9.16 3.63 -2.12
CA SER A 295 -9.17 4.26 -3.45
C SER A 295 -9.67 5.70 -3.38
N VAL A 296 -10.81 5.91 -2.73
CA VAL A 296 -11.43 7.23 -2.50
C VAL A 296 -10.51 8.11 -1.66
N PHE A 297 -10.00 7.62 -0.52
CA PHE A 297 -9.14 8.42 0.34
C PHE A 297 -7.80 8.80 -0.31
N ARG A 298 -7.21 7.90 -1.11
CA ARG A 298 -6.02 8.22 -1.90
C ARG A 298 -6.27 9.37 -2.86
N ALA A 299 -7.46 9.46 -3.44
CA ALA A 299 -7.81 10.51 -4.39
C ALA A 299 -7.67 11.92 -3.78
N VAL A 300 -7.94 12.07 -2.47
CA VAL A 300 -7.81 13.33 -1.70
C VAL A 300 -6.38 13.90 -1.72
N TYR A 301 -5.36 13.08 -1.93
CA TYR A 301 -3.95 13.49 -1.93
C TYR A 301 -3.19 13.08 -3.20
N SER A 302 -3.89 12.80 -4.31
CA SER A 302 -3.27 12.40 -5.58
C SER A 302 -3.86 13.04 -6.82
N ASN A 303 -4.49 14.22 -6.68
CA ASN A 303 -5.06 15.02 -7.79
C ASN A 303 -5.88 14.18 -8.78
N ARG A 304 -6.76 13.35 -8.25
CA ARG A 304 -7.64 12.47 -9.02
C ARG A 304 -9.01 12.39 -8.35
N LEU A 305 -10.00 11.89 -9.08
CA LEU A 305 -11.30 11.56 -8.51
C LEU A 305 -11.34 10.06 -8.19
N GLY A 306 -11.71 9.70 -6.96
CA GLY A 306 -11.84 8.30 -6.56
C GLY A 306 -13.31 7.91 -6.47
N PHE A 307 -13.64 6.72 -6.96
CA PHE A 307 -14.98 6.13 -6.86
C PHE A 307 -14.95 4.95 -5.89
N ALA A 308 -16.03 4.75 -5.12
CA ALA A 308 -16.10 3.64 -4.18
C ALA A 308 -16.40 2.32 -4.89
N ASP A 309 -17.19 2.34 -5.96
CA ASP A 309 -17.45 1.18 -6.80
C ASP A 309 -17.76 1.55 -8.26
N GLU A 310 -18.02 0.52 -9.07
CA GLU A 310 -18.36 0.65 -10.49
C GLU A 310 -19.68 1.41 -10.72
N SER A 311 -20.64 1.32 -9.79
CA SER A 311 -21.92 2.03 -9.91
C SER A 311 -21.76 3.54 -9.73
N ASP A 312 -20.88 3.97 -8.82
CA ASP A 312 -20.54 5.39 -8.64
C ASP A 312 -19.85 5.93 -9.90
N PHE A 313 -18.97 5.12 -10.51
CA PHE A 313 -18.29 5.48 -11.76
C PHE A 313 -19.27 5.57 -12.94
N ASP A 314 -20.18 4.61 -13.09
CA ASP A 314 -21.19 4.61 -14.14
C ASP A 314 -22.13 5.82 -14.03
N ALA A 315 -22.56 6.16 -12.81
CA ALA A 315 -23.38 7.35 -12.56
C ALA A 315 -22.63 8.65 -12.92
N PHE A 316 -21.33 8.71 -12.64
CA PHE A 316 -20.48 9.84 -13.06
C PHE A 316 -20.39 9.92 -14.58
N ARG A 317 -20.16 8.78 -15.26
CA ARG A 317 -20.11 8.70 -16.72
C ARG A 317 -21.40 9.22 -17.35
N GLU A 318 -22.56 8.77 -16.88
CA GLU A 318 -23.87 9.24 -17.39
C GLU A 318 -24.10 10.74 -17.14
N ALA A 319 -23.60 11.28 -16.03
CA ALA A 319 -23.69 12.70 -15.74
C ALA A 319 -22.79 13.51 -16.69
N VAL A 320 -21.57 13.05 -16.95
CA VAL A 320 -20.65 13.69 -17.92
C VAL A 320 -21.23 13.66 -19.32
N VAL A 321 -21.79 12.54 -19.77
CA VAL A 321 -22.46 12.40 -21.08
C VAL A 321 -23.55 13.46 -21.26
N ARG A 322 -24.42 13.64 -20.26
CA ARG A 322 -25.46 14.68 -20.30
C ARG A 322 -24.87 16.09 -20.39
N VAL A 323 -23.82 16.37 -19.63
CA VAL A 323 -23.13 17.67 -19.67
C VAL A 323 -22.45 17.90 -21.03
N VAL A 324 -21.95 16.87 -21.71
CA VAL A 324 -21.47 16.98 -23.10
C VAL A 324 -22.60 17.34 -24.07
N GLU A 325 -23.75 16.69 -23.94
CA GLU A 325 -24.93 16.91 -24.80
C GLU A 325 -25.53 18.32 -24.60
N ASP A 326 -25.68 18.76 -23.35
CA ASP A 326 -26.21 20.08 -23.00
C ASP A 326 -25.35 21.23 -23.54
N HIS A 327 -24.05 20.98 -23.72
CA HIS A 327 -23.07 21.93 -24.27
C HIS A 327 -22.73 21.68 -25.75
N TYR A 328 -23.49 20.83 -26.45
CA TYR A 328 -23.35 20.57 -27.90
C TYR A 328 -21.94 20.12 -28.30
N ALA A 329 -21.28 19.36 -27.43
CA ALA A 329 -19.91 18.92 -27.58
C ALA A 329 -19.80 17.41 -27.86
N THR A 330 -20.82 16.79 -28.45
CA THR A 330 -20.78 15.35 -28.78
C THR A 330 -19.75 15.05 -29.88
N HIS A 331 -19.61 15.98 -30.83
CA HIS A 331 -18.61 15.94 -31.89
C HIS A 331 -18.23 17.35 -32.36
N LYS A 332 -17.02 17.53 -32.91
CA LYS A 332 -16.51 18.86 -33.36
C LYS A 332 -17.51 19.61 -34.27
N LYS A 333 -18.19 18.90 -35.17
CA LYS A 333 -19.18 19.52 -36.09
C LYS A 333 -20.40 20.14 -35.38
N GLU A 334 -20.86 19.59 -34.26
CA GLU A 334 -22.03 20.09 -33.53
C GLU A 334 -21.64 21.38 -32.81
N LEU A 335 -20.47 21.36 -32.17
CA LEU A 335 -19.87 22.51 -31.53
C LEU A 335 -19.68 23.68 -32.50
N ILE A 336 -19.19 23.39 -33.73
CA ILE A 336 -19.06 24.39 -34.80
C ILE A 336 -20.42 25.02 -35.13
N LEU A 337 -21.46 24.20 -35.31
CA LEU A 337 -22.80 24.70 -35.65
C LEU A 337 -23.36 25.56 -34.52
N LYS A 338 -23.20 25.12 -33.26
CA LYS A 338 -23.67 25.86 -32.10
C LYS A 338 -22.99 27.22 -31.94
N HIS A 339 -21.69 27.27 -32.18
CA HIS A 339 -20.86 28.47 -31.98
C HIS A 339 -20.50 29.19 -33.29
N GLN A 340 -21.20 28.88 -34.39
CA GLN A 340 -20.84 29.33 -35.74
C GLN A 340 -20.68 30.85 -35.82
N HIS A 341 -21.60 31.61 -35.21
CA HIS A 341 -21.54 33.07 -35.23
C HIS A 341 -20.25 33.61 -34.59
N THR A 342 -19.92 33.14 -33.39
CA THR A 342 -18.71 33.56 -32.65
C THR A 342 -17.44 33.13 -33.36
N LEU A 343 -17.41 31.92 -33.93
CA LEU A 343 -16.28 31.42 -34.71
C LEU A 343 -16.03 32.26 -35.95
N VAL A 344 -17.08 32.59 -36.71
CA VAL A 344 -16.96 33.44 -37.91
C VAL A 344 -16.41 34.82 -37.55
N GLN A 345 -16.96 35.46 -36.50
CA GLN A 345 -16.46 36.76 -36.04
C GLN A 345 -14.98 36.71 -35.67
N ARG A 346 -14.54 35.70 -34.91
CA ARG A 346 -13.13 35.55 -34.53
C ARG A 346 -12.20 35.28 -35.71
N ILE A 347 -12.66 34.52 -36.71
CA ILE A 347 -11.89 34.27 -37.93
C ILE A 347 -11.72 35.57 -38.73
N ILE A 348 -12.74 36.42 -38.78
CA ILE A 348 -12.67 37.74 -39.43
C ILE A 348 -11.73 38.68 -38.67
N GLU A 349 -11.85 38.75 -37.35
CA GLU A 349 -11.07 39.65 -36.49
C GLU A 349 -9.59 39.24 -36.38
N ASN A 350 -9.32 37.93 -36.40
CA ASN A 350 -7.98 37.38 -36.30
C ASN A 350 -7.82 36.22 -37.28
N PRO A 351 -7.58 36.50 -38.58
CA PRO A 351 -7.43 35.49 -39.60
C PRO A 351 -6.10 34.75 -39.43
N GLY A 352 -6.09 33.83 -38.47
CA GLY A 352 -4.93 33.07 -38.04
C GLY A 352 -4.76 31.75 -38.79
N SER A 353 -5.69 31.36 -39.68
CA SER A 353 -5.53 30.18 -40.51
C SER A 353 -5.32 30.59 -41.98
N GLU A 354 -4.24 30.08 -42.58
CA GLU A 354 -3.95 30.25 -44.01
C GLU A 354 -5.13 29.74 -44.87
N GLN A 355 -5.88 28.76 -44.35
CA GLN A 355 -7.08 28.20 -44.95
C GLN A 355 -8.22 29.22 -45.03
N ALA A 356 -8.53 29.95 -43.94
CA ALA A 356 -9.58 30.98 -43.96
C ALA A 356 -9.24 32.09 -44.96
N ILE A 357 -7.97 32.47 -45.02
CA ILE A 357 -7.45 33.44 -45.99
C ILE A 357 -7.54 32.92 -47.44
N ALA A 358 -7.21 31.65 -47.67
CA ALA A 358 -7.20 31.05 -49.00
C ALA A 358 -8.60 30.78 -49.57
N PHE A 359 -9.58 30.46 -48.71
CA PHE A 359 -10.90 30.00 -49.15
C PHE A 359 -12.01 31.07 -49.08
N CYS A 360 -11.82 32.14 -48.32
CA CYS A 360 -12.92 33.04 -47.96
C CYS A 360 -12.66 34.52 -48.25
N ARG A 361 -11.61 34.86 -49.01
CA ARG A 361 -11.32 36.24 -49.43
C ARG A 361 -12.11 36.64 -50.68
N ASP A 362 -12.63 37.86 -50.67
CA ASP A 362 -13.16 38.52 -51.87
C ASP A 362 -12.05 39.19 -52.69
N ASP A 363 -12.44 39.78 -53.82
CA ASP A 363 -11.54 40.48 -54.74
C ASP A 363 -10.91 41.75 -54.14
N GLU A 364 -11.46 42.27 -53.04
CA GLU A 364 -10.96 43.42 -52.29
C GLU A 364 -10.06 43.01 -51.10
N GLY A 365 -9.90 41.70 -50.88
CA GLY A 365 -9.08 41.11 -49.82
C GLY A 365 -9.78 40.99 -48.46
N GLY A 366 -11.08 41.31 -48.38
CA GLY A 366 -11.93 41.13 -47.22
C GLY A 366 -12.38 39.68 -47.04
N LEU A 367 -12.63 39.25 -45.81
CA LEU A 367 -13.15 37.91 -45.53
C LEU A 367 -14.69 37.92 -45.54
N MET A 368 -15.29 37.04 -46.35
CA MET A 368 -16.73 36.92 -46.49
C MET A 368 -17.34 35.95 -45.47
N ASP A 369 -18.29 36.43 -44.66
CA ASP A 369 -18.99 35.66 -43.61
C ASP A 369 -19.59 34.34 -44.16
N TYR A 370 -20.31 34.39 -45.29
CA TYR A 370 -20.97 33.20 -45.85
C TYR A 370 -19.97 32.12 -46.32
N CYS A 371 -18.82 32.52 -46.88
CA CYS A 371 -17.76 31.58 -47.26
C CYS A 371 -17.12 30.93 -46.04
N ILE A 372 -16.93 31.68 -44.94
CA ILE A 372 -16.40 31.12 -43.69
C ILE A 372 -17.38 30.10 -43.10
N ARG A 373 -18.69 30.40 -43.08
CA ARG A 373 -19.71 29.44 -42.60
C ARG A 373 -19.68 28.14 -43.37
N GLU A 374 -19.68 28.22 -44.70
CA GLU A 374 -19.61 27.04 -45.57
C GLU A 374 -18.30 26.26 -45.35
N ALA A 375 -17.17 26.96 -45.24
CA ALA A 375 -15.87 26.35 -45.00
C ALA A 375 -15.80 25.64 -43.62
N LEU A 376 -16.37 26.24 -42.58
CA LEU A 376 -16.51 25.62 -41.26
C LEU A 376 -17.41 24.38 -41.28
N GLU A 377 -18.57 24.43 -41.92
CA GLU A 377 -19.51 23.29 -42.01
C GLU A 377 -18.92 22.11 -42.80
N SER A 378 -18.12 22.41 -43.82
CA SER A 378 -17.40 21.44 -44.65
C SER A 378 -16.09 20.93 -44.04
N GLY A 379 -15.65 21.47 -42.90
CA GLY A 379 -14.37 21.10 -42.25
C GLY A 379 -13.12 21.57 -43.00
N ARG A 380 -13.23 22.58 -43.90
CA ARG A 380 -12.09 23.16 -44.64
C ARG A 380 -11.24 24.13 -43.81
N ILE A 381 -11.77 24.62 -42.68
CA ILE A 381 -11.05 25.47 -41.73
C ILE A 381 -10.86 24.67 -40.44
N ASP A 382 -9.61 24.54 -40.01
CA ASP A 382 -9.30 24.01 -38.68
C ASP A 382 -9.67 25.04 -37.60
N ILE A 383 -10.57 24.65 -36.69
CA ILE A 383 -11.06 25.49 -35.61
C ILE A 383 -10.17 25.47 -34.37
N ASP A 384 -9.20 24.56 -34.28
CA ASP A 384 -8.43 24.29 -33.07
C ASP A 384 -7.72 25.54 -32.54
N ARG A 385 -7.23 26.41 -33.44
CA ARG A 385 -6.60 27.68 -33.08
C ARG A 385 -7.59 28.69 -32.46
N TYR A 386 -8.87 28.58 -32.77
CA TYR A 386 -9.91 29.50 -32.31
C TYR A 386 -10.63 28.99 -31.05
N LEU A 387 -10.66 27.68 -30.83
CA LEU A 387 -11.24 27.07 -29.62
C LEU A 387 -10.56 27.58 -28.33
N LYS A 388 -9.25 27.81 -28.37
CA LYS A 388 -8.48 28.29 -27.22
C LYS A 388 -9.01 29.62 -26.64
N ASP A 389 -9.55 30.49 -27.52
CA ASP A 389 -9.94 31.84 -27.13
C ASP A 389 -11.45 31.96 -26.88
N MET A 390 -12.23 30.92 -27.20
CA MET A 390 -13.68 30.87 -26.96
C MET A 390 -14.01 30.77 -25.47
N ASP A 391 -15.18 31.27 -25.07
CA ASP A 391 -15.65 31.17 -23.70
C ASP A 391 -16.43 29.86 -23.48
N PHE A 392 -15.83 28.95 -22.72
CA PHE A 392 -16.45 27.69 -22.26
C PHE A 392 -16.66 27.66 -20.75
N SER A 393 -16.70 28.82 -20.10
CA SER A 393 -16.78 28.91 -18.63
C SER A 393 -17.96 28.14 -18.07
N ALA A 394 -19.15 28.25 -18.69
CA ALA A 394 -20.33 27.52 -18.24
C ALA A 394 -20.14 25.99 -18.30
N TYR A 395 -19.55 25.48 -19.39
CA TYR A 395 -19.28 24.06 -19.57
C TYR A 395 -18.27 23.53 -18.55
N ILE A 396 -17.16 24.25 -18.37
CA ILE A 396 -16.14 23.95 -17.37
C ILE A 396 -16.76 23.92 -15.96
N TRP A 397 -17.61 24.90 -15.64
CA TRP A 397 -18.30 24.96 -14.35
C TRP A 397 -19.28 23.81 -14.13
N ASP A 398 -19.99 23.35 -15.16
CA ASP A 398 -20.91 22.22 -15.03
C ASP A 398 -20.15 20.90 -14.81
N VAL A 399 -19.02 20.68 -15.50
CA VAL A 399 -18.13 19.52 -15.22
C VAL A 399 -17.53 19.62 -13.81
N HIS A 400 -17.11 20.81 -13.38
CA HIS A 400 -16.62 21.04 -12.01
C HIS A 400 -17.67 20.70 -10.94
N LYS A 401 -18.96 21.03 -11.17
CA LYS A 401 -20.04 20.64 -10.26
C LYS A 401 -20.19 19.13 -10.15
N LEU A 402 -20.03 18.38 -11.25
CA LEU A 402 -20.02 16.92 -11.21
C LEU A 402 -18.85 16.41 -10.36
N PHE A 403 -17.64 16.93 -10.58
CA PHE A 403 -16.49 16.56 -9.76
C PHE A 403 -16.71 16.83 -8.27
N MET A 404 -17.26 17.99 -7.91
CA MET A 404 -17.57 18.29 -6.50
C MET A 404 -18.62 17.33 -5.92
N MET A 405 -19.68 17.04 -6.67
CA MET A 405 -20.77 16.16 -6.22
C MET A 405 -20.25 14.76 -5.95
N PHE A 406 -19.56 14.14 -6.92
CA PHE A 406 -19.05 12.78 -6.77
C PHE A 406 -17.89 12.68 -5.79
N TYR A 407 -17.06 13.71 -5.68
CA TYR A 407 -16.02 13.79 -4.65
C TYR A 407 -16.64 13.76 -3.24
N HIS A 408 -17.67 14.58 -2.99
CA HIS A 408 -18.34 14.65 -1.71
C HIS A 408 -19.06 13.34 -1.38
N SER A 409 -19.89 12.83 -2.30
CA SER A 409 -20.63 11.59 -2.10
C SER A 409 -19.70 10.38 -1.89
N GLY A 410 -18.61 10.30 -2.65
CA GLY A 410 -17.60 9.25 -2.47
C GLY A 410 -16.95 9.31 -1.09
N LEU A 411 -16.61 10.51 -0.62
CA LEU A 411 -16.06 10.68 0.73
C LEU A 411 -17.07 10.34 1.82
N GLU A 412 -18.31 10.83 1.74
CA GLU A 412 -19.35 10.51 2.72
C GLU A 412 -19.55 9.00 2.85
N ARG A 413 -19.60 8.30 1.71
CA ARG A 413 -19.69 6.85 1.68
C ARG A 413 -18.46 6.18 2.30
N ALA A 414 -17.25 6.57 1.89
CA ALA A 414 -16.01 6.01 2.42
C ALA A 414 -15.89 6.23 3.94
N PHE A 415 -16.24 7.42 4.44
CA PHE A 415 -16.29 7.71 5.86
C PHE A 415 -17.37 6.89 6.57
N SER A 416 -18.57 6.72 5.98
CA SER A 416 -19.62 5.87 6.54
C SER A 416 -19.19 4.41 6.68
N GLU A 417 -18.52 3.86 5.67
CA GLU A 417 -17.97 2.50 5.69
C GLU A 417 -16.93 2.34 6.81
N VAL A 418 -16.03 3.32 6.97
CA VAL A 418 -15.04 3.33 8.06
C VAL A 418 -15.69 3.42 9.43
N HIS A 419 -16.71 4.26 9.60
CA HIS A 419 -17.48 4.33 10.86
C HIS A 419 -18.17 3.01 11.17
N SER A 420 -18.87 2.41 10.21
CA SER A 420 -19.54 1.13 10.41
C SER A 420 -18.55 0.01 10.73
N ALA A 421 -17.41 -0.04 10.04
CA ALA A 421 -16.35 -0.98 10.35
C ALA A 421 -15.84 -0.77 11.78
N TYR A 422 -15.54 0.49 12.17
CA TYR A 422 -15.13 0.85 13.52
C TYR A 422 -16.14 0.40 14.59
N ASP A 423 -17.43 0.68 14.40
CA ASP A 423 -18.48 0.30 15.36
C ASP A 423 -18.52 -1.22 15.54
N ASN A 424 -18.42 -1.98 14.44
CA ASN A 424 -18.33 -3.44 14.48
C ASN A 424 -17.09 -3.95 15.24
N TYR A 425 -15.92 -3.31 15.03
CA TYR A 425 -14.71 -3.65 15.79
C TYR A 425 -14.83 -3.33 17.27
N SER A 426 -15.43 -2.19 17.62
CA SER A 426 -15.61 -1.74 18.99
C SER A 426 -16.59 -2.64 19.75
N GLU A 427 -17.69 -3.06 19.13
CA GLU A 427 -18.64 -4.00 19.73
C GLU A 427 -18.03 -5.41 19.92
N ALA A 428 -17.27 -5.90 18.93
CA ALA A 428 -16.56 -7.17 19.06
C ALA A 428 -15.55 -7.13 20.22
N TYR A 429 -14.84 -6.01 20.34
CA TYR A 429 -13.90 -5.75 21.44
C TYR A 429 -14.59 -5.74 22.81
N GLU A 430 -15.70 -5.00 22.96
CA GLU A 430 -16.45 -4.96 24.21
C GLU A 430 -16.94 -6.35 24.62
N ARG A 431 -17.45 -7.14 23.66
CA ARG A 431 -17.88 -8.52 23.93
C ARG A 431 -16.72 -9.42 24.34
N GLU A 432 -15.53 -9.29 23.75
CA GLU A 432 -14.37 -10.12 24.11
C GLU A 432 -13.79 -9.76 25.48
N ILE A 433 -13.74 -8.47 25.84
CA ILE A 433 -13.35 -8.07 27.20
C ILE A 433 -14.37 -8.57 28.22
N LEU A 434 -15.67 -8.38 27.96
CA LEU A 434 -16.73 -8.72 28.91
C LEU A 434 -16.93 -10.24 29.07
N ASN A 435 -16.58 -11.04 28.07
CA ASN A 435 -16.64 -12.51 28.15
C ASN A 435 -15.31 -13.16 28.60
N GLY A 436 -14.23 -12.39 28.66
CA GLY A 436 -12.89 -12.82 29.10
C GLY A 436 -12.49 -12.31 30.49
N SER A 437 -13.37 -11.57 31.16
CA SER A 437 -13.30 -11.23 32.60
C SER A 437 -14.32 -12.05 33.39
#